data_AF-A0A6L9QSU3-F1
#
_entry.id   AF-A0A6L9QSU3-F1
#
_cell.length_a   1.000
_cell.length_b   1.000
_cell.length_c   1.000
_cell.angle_alpha   90.00
_cell.angle_beta   90.00
_cell.angle_gamma   90.00
#
_symmetry.space_group_name_H-M   'P 1'
#
loop_
_entity.id
_entity.type
_entity.pdbx_description
1 polymer ?
#
loop_
_entity_poly.entity_id
_entity_poly.type
_entity_poly.pdbx_seq_one_letter_code
_entity_poly.pdbx_strand_id
1 'polypeptide(L)'
;MIETGGFDAAVEAGVAAFRAGTESPSDDEVWTRLTGAGVEPWLAERLLVFLPMAYARRMLPDVTFPDAVAAPSGRVSLPAEPVFAAALARAAWADRGEFERIALRSSEVGAVNNALNAGSQMSDLVLAETRLLADLHPVQPGDGGVPSPRAVFEGLLRGHGVTLGGETNVDAKLFVHPARPGTVMVQIDFAVSHPALAVPWLVESLAGYGTTWREAISAAVHKFERGSLHPLVEGLLRPGAAPGQVVRERYAHPGGAFDLVLGPQINLLTDRPVPPAGPLLDRLLEALRAEPLTRQVHGLRLFAAHRDGLLHTNEVLLDGEAWPGGEEVVAATPAPLPDGMVAIRLFAVLAPAAD
;
A
#
# COMPACT_ATOMS: atom_id res chain seq x y z
N MET A 1 17.34 7.51 -14.96
CA MET A 1 16.26 7.07 -14.05
C MET A 1 16.94 6.45 -12.86
N ILE A 2 16.91 7.12 -11.71
CA ILE A 2 17.35 6.49 -10.46
C ILE A 2 16.21 5.55 -10.09
N GLU A 3 16.46 4.24 -10.11
CA GLU A 3 15.57 3.26 -9.49
C GLU A 3 15.44 3.66 -8.01
N THR A 4 14.34 4.31 -7.64
CA THR A 4 13.98 4.66 -6.25
C THR A 4 13.61 3.42 -5.43
N GLY A 5 14.18 2.26 -5.76
CA GLY A 5 13.69 0.96 -5.36
C GLY A 5 14.06 0.60 -3.93
N GLY A 6 13.07 0.61 -3.04
CA GLY A 6 13.06 -0.28 -1.87
C GLY A 6 12.63 0.32 -0.55
N PHE A 7 12.73 1.64 -0.36
CA PHE A 7 12.49 2.29 0.95
C PHE A 7 11.22 3.14 1.01
N ASP A 8 10.37 3.10 -0.02
CA ASP A 8 9.07 3.77 -0.04
C ASP A 8 8.19 3.34 1.16
N ALA A 9 8.10 2.03 1.40
CA ALA A 9 7.37 1.49 2.55
C ALA A 9 8.01 1.88 3.89
N ALA A 10 9.34 1.92 3.97
CA ALA A 10 10.07 2.36 5.16
C ALA A 10 9.83 3.84 5.47
N VAL A 11 9.72 4.68 4.43
CA VAL A 11 9.38 6.10 4.58
C VAL A 11 7.96 6.26 5.12
N GLU A 12 6.98 5.48 4.64
CA GLU A 12 5.62 5.49 5.22
C GLU A 12 5.61 5.05 6.69
N ALA A 13 6.44 4.06 7.05
CA ALA A 13 6.63 3.67 8.45
C ALA A 13 7.20 4.82 9.30
N GLY A 14 8.20 5.55 8.77
CA GLY A 14 8.74 6.77 9.37
C GLY A 14 7.67 7.85 9.57
N VAL A 15 6.94 8.21 8.51
CA VAL A 15 5.85 9.19 8.54
C VAL A 15 4.83 8.84 9.62
N ALA A 16 4.40 7.57 9.67
CA ALA A 16 3.47 7.11 10.69
C ALA A 16 4.01 7.27 12.12
N ALA A 17 5.29 6.96 12.34
CA ALA A 17 5.92 7.10 13.65
C ALA A 17 5.98 8.56 14.13
N PHE A 18 6.31 9.50 13.24
CA PHE A 18 6.33 10.95 13.53
C PHE A 18 4.94 11.55 13.73
N ARG A 19 3.92 11.01 13.05
CA ARG A 19 2.53 11.50 13.15
C ARG A 19 1.75 10.89 14.32
N ALA A 20 2.27 9.86 14.98
CA ALA A 20 1.51 9.14 15.99
C ALA A 20 1.29 9.97 17.27
N GLY A 21 0.03 10.02 17.72
CA GLY A 21 -0.42 10.76 18.89
C GLY A 21 -0.92 12.18 18.58
N THR A 22 -1.55 12.83 19.57
CA THR A 22 -2.06 14.20 19.46
C THR A 22 -0.96 15.26 19.52
N GLU A 23 0.17 14.93 20.15
CA GLU A 23 1.35 15.78 20.27
C GLU A 23 2.51 15.22 19.45
N SER A 24 3.46 16.08 19.07
CA SER A 24 4.66 15.67 18.33
C SER A 24 5.54 14.80 19.22
N PRO A 25 5.85 13.55 18.83
CA PRO A 25 6.64 12.64 19.65
C PRO A 25 8.09 13.10 19.81
N SER A 26 8.79 12.69 20.87
CA SER A 26 10.25 12.88 20.97
C SER A 26 11.00 11.94 20.00
N ASP A 27 12.29 12.20 19.76
CA ASP A 27 13.10 11.30 18.93
C ASP A 27 13.21 9.90 19.56
N ASP A 28 13.30 9.80 20.89
CA ASP A 28 13.30 8.53 21.63
C ASP A 28 11.97 7.77 21.46
N GLU A 29 10.84 8.49 21.43
CA GLU A 29 9.53 7.88 21.19
C GLU A 29 9.41 7.37 19.75
N VAL A 30 9.87 8.15 18.76
CA VAL A 30 9.89 7.73 17.35
C VAL A 30 10.80 6.51 17.18
N TRP A 31 12.01 6.54 17.75
CA TRP A 31 12.93 5.41 17.78
C TRP A 31 12.29 4.15 18.36
N THR A 32 11.70 4.26 19.55
CA THR A 32 11.05 3.14 20.26
C THR A 32 9.89 2.57 19.45
N ARG A 33 9.10 3.41 18.79
CA ARG A 33 8.00 2.96 17.92
C ARG A 33 8.51 2.21 16.69
N LEU A 34 9.51 2.75 16.00
CA LEU A 34 10.08 2.12 14.80
C LEU A 34 10.69 0.76 15.15
N THR A 35 11.63 0.75 16.10
CA THR A 35 12.35 -0.47 16.49
C THR A 35 11.46 -1.50 17.17
N GLY A 36 10.52 -1.05 18.01
CA GLY A 36 9.51 -1.92 18.64
C GLY A 36 8.56 -2.57 17.63
N ALA A 37 8.36 -1.97 16.46
CA ALA A 37 7.61 -2.51 15.34
C ALA A 37 8.48 -3.29 14.32
N GLY A 38 9.72 -3.63 14.70
CA GLY A 38 10.62 -4.45 13.90
C GLY A 38 11.42 -3.73 12.82
N VAL A 39 11.44 -2.38 12.82
CA VAL A 39 12.38 -1.62 11.97
C VAL A 39 13.80 -1.78 12.53
N GLU A 40 14.75 -2.15 11.68
CA GLU A 40 16.13 -2.36 12.09
C GLU A 40 16.80 -1.04 12.53
N PRO A 41 17.69 -1.04 13.53
CA PRO A 41 18.28 0.18 14.10
C PRO A 41 18.94 1.10 13.07
N TRP A 42 19.65 0.54 12.09
CA TRP A 42 20.34 1.33 11.06
C TRP A 42 19.38 2.11 10.15
N LEU A 43 18.17 1.59 9.93
CA LEU A 43 17.13 2.22 9.14
C LEU A 43 16.34 3.22 10.00
N ALA A 44 16.04 2.87 11.25
CA ALA A 44 15.37 3.78 12.19
C ALA A 44 16.19 5.07 12.42
N GLU A 45 17.51 4.95 12.57
CA GLU A 45 18.42 6.09 12.69
C GLU A 45 18.33 7.02 11.47
N ARG A 46 18.33 6.44 10.26
CA ARG A 46 18.21 7.20 9.02
C ARG A 46 16.87 7.88 8.86
N LEU A 47 15.77 7.22 9.23
CA LEU A 47 14.45 7.82 9.20
C LEU A 47 14.36 9.00 10.16
N LEU A 48 14.97 8.92 11.34
CA LEU A 48 15.05 10.04 12.29
C LEU A 48 15.78 11.25 11.72
N VAL A 49 16.88 11.03 11.01
CA VAL A 49 17.72 12.11 10.46
C VAL A 49 17.15 12.65 9.16
N PHE A 50 16.86 11.78 8.19
CA PHE A 50 16.60 12.17 6.81
C PHE A 50 15.13 12.51 6.54
N LEU A 51 14.17 11.99 7.32
CA LEU A 51 12.76 12.33 7.09
C LEU A 51 12.48 13.81 7.41
N PRO A 52 12.87 14.36 8.59
CA PRO A 52 12.74 15.79 8.86
C PRO A 52 13.50 16.66 7.86
N MET A 53 14.72 16.25 7.48
CA MET A 53 15.56 16.97 6.51
C MET A 53 14.90 17.06 5.13
N ALA A 54 14.43 15.93 4.59
CA ALA A 54 13.77 15.89 3.30
C ALA A 54 12.49 16.75 3.27
N TYR A 55 11.67 16.65 4.32
CA TYR A 55 10.45 17.45 4.44
C TYR A 55 10.76 18.95 4.62
N ALA A 56 11.79 19.31 5.38
CA ALA A 56 12.24 20.69 5.54
C ALA A 56 12.68 21.32 4.22
N ARG A 57 13.54 20.61 3.46
CA ARG A 57 14.03 21.09 2.16
C ARG A 57 12.91 21.24 1.14
N ARG A 58 11.89 20.36 1.20
CA ARG A 58 10.70 20.49 0.37
C ARG A 58 9.82 21.67 0.77
N MET A 59 9.71 21.95 2.07
CA MET A 59 8.96 23.08 2.62
C MET A 59 9.62 24.44 2.33
N LEU A 60 10.94 24.47 2.15
CA LEU A 60 11.75 25.68 1.98
C LEU A 60 12.46 25.70 0.61
N PRO A 61 11.72 25.77 -0.52
CA PRO A 61 12.30 25.61 -1.86
C PRO A 61 13.24 26.76 -2.27
N ASP A 62 13.14 27.92 -1.63
CA ASP A 62 13.95 29.11 -1.94
C ASP A 62 15.30 29.13 -1.20
N VAL A 63 15.55 28.18 -0.30
CA VAL A 63 16.83 28.06 0.45
C VAL A 63 17.78 27.15 -0.30
N THR A 64 19.05 27.54 -0.39
CA THR A 64 20.10 26.69 -0.96
C THR A 64 20.67 25.77 0.12
N PHE A 65 20.54 24.46 -0.08
CA PHE A 65 21.03 23.43 0.83
C PHE A 65 22.25 22.69 0.27
N PRO A 66 23.21 22.27 1.11
CA PRO A 66 24.27 21.35 0.69
C PRO A 66 23.74 19.95 0.37
N ASP A 67 24.35 19.29 -0.62
CA ASP A 67 24.04 17.91 -1.03
C ASP A 67 24.76 16.83 -0.19
N ALA A 68 25.32 17.22 0.96
CA ALA A 68 25.99 16.32 1.87
C ALA A 68 25.77 16.72 3.33
N VAL A 69 25.88 15.72 4.20
CA VAL A 69 25.98 15.91 5.65
C VAL A 69 27.37 15.53 6.12
N ALA A 70 27.90 16.29 7.07
CA ALA A 70 29.20 16.01 7.68
C ALA A 70 29.02 15.06 8.87
N ALA A 71 29.73 13.94 8.88
CA ALA A 71 29.78 12.97 9.97
C ALA A 71 31.21 12.93 10.55
N PRO A 72 31.42 12.40 11.77
CA PRO A 72 32.76 12.27 12.37
C PRO A 72 33.79 11.55 11.47
N SER A 73 33.38 10.50 10.75
CA SER A 73 34.24 9.69 9.88
C SER A 73 34.34 10.18 8.43
N GLY A 74 33.54 11.17 8.01
CA GLY A 74 33.52 11.61 6.62
C GLY A 74 32.27 12.40 6.23
N ARG A 75 31.95 12.39 4.92
CA ARG A 75 30.77 13.06 4.37
C ARG A 75 29.82 12.02 3.79
N VAL A 76 28.53 12.15 4.06
CA VAL A 76 27.48 11.33 3.45
C VAL A 76 26.82 12.16 2.35
N SER A 77 26.89 11.69 1.11
CA SER A 77 26.24 12.33 -0.03
C SER A 77 24.74 12.02 0.00
N LEU A 78 23.91 13.08 0.06
CA LEU A 78 22.46 12.96 0.15
C LEU A 78 21.81 12.41 -1.13
N PRO A 79 22.21 12.81 -2.35
CA PRO A 79 21.69 12.20 -3.58
C PRO A 79 21.99 10.70 -3.71
N ALA A 80 23.05 10.21 -3.05
CA ALA A 80 23.43 8.81 -3.02
C ALA A 80 22.86 8.05 -1.80
N GLU A 81 22.17 8.74 -0.89
CA GLU A 81 21.56 8.11 0.28
C GLU A 81 20.13 7.65 -0.08
N PRO A 82 19.87 6.33 -0.14
CA PRO A 82 18.59 5.80 -0.61
C PRO A 82 17.38 6.20 0.28
N VAL A 83 17.54 6.30 1.59
CA VAL A 83 16.47 6.68 2.52
C VAL A 83 16.16 8.17 2.38
N PHE A 84 17.18 9.02 2.23
CA PHE A 84 16.95 10.44 1.97
C PHE A 84 16.26 10.65 0.61
N ALA A 85 16.73 9.99 -0.44
CA ALA A 85 16.12 10.09 -1.77
C ALA A 85 14.65 9.66 -1.76
N ALA A 86 14.31 8.56 -1.09
CA ALA A 86 12.93 8.10 -0.92
C ALA A 86 12.10 9.10 -0.09
N ALA A 87 12.64 9.63 1.00
CA ALA A 87 11.97 10.62 1.83
C ALA A 87 11.69 11.92 1.06
N LEU A 88 12.64 12.39 0.25
CA LEU A 88 12.50 13.59 -0.57
C LEU A 88 11.43 13.41 -1.65
N ALA A 89 11.40 12.25 -2.30
CA ALA A 89 10.36 11.90 -3.26
C ALA A 89 8.96 11.89 -2.61
N ARG A 90 8.84 11.32 -1.40
CA ARG A 90 7.56 11.27 -0.67
C ARG A 90 7.12 12.65 -0.14
N ALA A 91 8.05 13.49 0.28
CA ALA A 91 7.76 14.84 0.74
C ALA A 91 7.09 15.71 -0.34
N ALA A 92 7.26 15.37 -1.63
CA ALA A 92 6.61 16.08 -2.74
C ALA A 92 5.07 16.10 -2.64
N TRP A 93 4.49 15.11 -1.96
CA TRP A 93 3.05 14.91 -1.77
C TRP A 93 2.60 15.16 -0.33
N ALA A 94 3.45 15.79 0.49
CA ALA A 94 3.17 15.98 1.89
C ALA A 94 2.01 16.95 2.15
N ASP A 95 1.15 16.60 3.10
CA ASP A 95 0.11 17.49 3.60
C ASP A 95 0.67 18.48 4.64
N ARG A 96 -0.13 19.52 4.97
CA ARG A 96 0.27 20.54 5.95
C ARG A 96 0.58 19.94 7.33
N GLY A 97 -0.21 18.97 7.77
CA GLY A 97 0.01 18.30 9.05
C GLY A 97 1.30 17.48 9.06
N GLU A 98 1.69 16.89 7.93
CA GLU A 98 3.00 16.23 7.80
C GLU A 98 4.15 17.24 7.91
N PHE A 99 4.08 18.39 7.25
CA PHE A 99 5.11 19.43 7.42
C PHE A 99 5.22 19.91 8.87
N GLU A 100 4.10 20.18 9.53
CA GLU A 100 4.07 20.62 10.93
C GLU A 100 4.67 19.57 11.88
N ARG A 101 4.40 18.27 11.63
CA ARG A 101 4.88 17.17 12.49
C ARG A 101 6.31 16.73 12.19
N ILE A 102 6.76 16.83 10.95
CA ILE A 102 8.02 16.23 10.47
C ILE A 102 9.05 17.31 10.17
N ALA A 103 8.74 18.26 9.28
CA ALA A 103 9.70 19.26 8.80
C ALA A 103 10.23 20.16 9.91
N LEU A 104 9.34 20.63 10.79
CA LEU A 104 9.68 21.56 11.88
C LEU A 104 10.68 20.99 12.91
N ARG A 105 10.93 19.68 12.87
CA ARG A 105 11.94 19.01 13.71
C ARG A 105 13.35 19.10 13.13
N SER A 106 13.48 19.44 11.86
CA SER A 106 14.78 19.53 11.22
C SER A 106 15.61 20.68 11.81
N SER A 107 16.88 20.40 12.10
CA SER A 107 17.85 21.42 12.49
C SER A 107 18.00 22.50 11.41
N GLU A 108 17.74 22.16 10.14
CA GLU A 108 17.80 23.10 9.02
C GLU A 108 16.68 24.15 9.12
N VAL A 109 15.47 23.76 9.53
CA VAL A 109 14.39 24.73 9.81
C VAL A 109 14.75 25.64 10.97
N GLY A 110 15.34 25.08 12.03
CA GLY A 110 15.85 25.86 13.15
C GLY A 110 16.90 26.90 12.73
N ALA A 111 17.85 26.51 11.88
CA ALA A 111 18.88 27.40 11.35
C ALA A 111 18.29 28.52 10.48
N VAL A 112 17.35 28.19 9.59
CA VAL A 112 16.63 29.16 8.75
C VAL A 112 15.86 30.15 9.62
N ASN A 113 15.07 29.67 10.59
CA ASN A 113 14.31 30.54 11.50
C ASN A 113 15.22 31.50 12.28
N ASN A 114 16.37 31.03 12.76
CA ASN A 114 17.34 31.89 13.45
C ASN A 114 17.91 32.96 12.51
N ALA A 115 18.24 32.61 11.26
CA ALA A 115 18.76 33.56 10.29
C ALA A 115 17.72 34.63 9.89
N LEU A 116 16.46 34.24 9.71
CA LEU A 116 15.35 35.16 9.44
C LEU A 116 15.11 36.11 10.62
N ASN A 117 15.11 35.61 11.85
CA ASN A 117 15.01 36.44 13.06
C ASN A 117 16.19 37.41 13.22
N ALA A 118 17.35 37.06 12.67
CA ALA A 118 18.52 37.96 12.61
C ALA A 118 18.47 38.98 11.44
N GLY A 119 17.38 39.00 10.66
CA GLY A 119 17.14 39.97 9.58
C GLY A 119 17.53 39.50 8.18
N SER A 120 17.90 38.23 8.01
CA SER A 120 18.17 37.67 6.67
C SER A 120 16.87 37.52 5.86
N GLN A 121 16.98 37.50 4.54
CA GLN A 121 15.87 37.18 3.63
C GLN A 121 15.97 35.74 3.16
N MET A 122 14.82 35.08 2.93
CA MET A 122 14.79 33.67 2.53
C MET A 122 15.60 33.40 1.25
N SER A 123 15.51 34.29 0.25
CA SER A 123 16.19 34.18 -1.06
C SER A 123 17.71 34.19 -0.98
N ASP A 124 18.26 34.71 0.13
CA ASP A 124 19.70 34.91 0.29
C ASP A 124 20.31 33.83 1.20
N LEU A 125 19.49 32.90 1.70
CA LEU A 125 19.94 31.86 2.62
C LEU A 125 20.62 30.71 1.88
N VAL A 126 21.90 30.56 2.21
CA VAL A 126 22.71 29.38 1.86
C VAL A 126 23.12 28.73 3.16
N LEU A 127 22.61 27.53 3.44
CA LEU A 127 22.97 26.83 4.66
C LEU A 127 24.35 26.17 4.55
N ALA A 128 25.07 26.14 5.68
CA ALA A 128 26.23 25.28 5.84
C ALA A 128 25.81 23.81 5.98
N GLU A 129 26.77 22.89 5.85
CA GLU A 129 26.49 21.45 5.98
C GLU A 129 25.94 21.10 7.36
N THR A 130 24.85 20.34 7.38
CA THR A 130 24.34 19.74 8.60
C THR A 130 25.37 18.74 9.13
N ARG A 131 25.74 18.87 10.41
CA ARG A 131 26.71 18.01 11.07
C ARG A 131 26.01 16.98 11.96
N LEU A 132 26.27 15.71 11.70
CA LEU A 132 25.83 14.59 12.54
C LEU A 132 26.69 14.52 13.81
N LEU A 133 26.05 14.16 14.93
CA LEU A 133 26.74 13.98 16.21
C LEU A 133 27.55 12.68 16.26
N ALA A 134 27.10 11.65 15.53
CA ALA A 134 27.73 10.36 15.39
C ALA A 134 27.72 9.91 13.93
N ASP A 135 28.53 8.93 13.60
CA ASP A 135 28.46 8.26 12.31
C ASP A 135 27.19 7.40 12.23
N LEU A 136 26.50 7.46 11.09
CA LEU A 136 25.38 6.56 10.81
C LEU A 136 25.91 5.13 10.70
N HIS A 137 25.13 4.16 11.18
CA HIS A 137 25.41 2.75 10.90
C HIS A 137 25.51 2.52 9.38
N PRO A 138 26.37 1.62 8.87
CA PRO A 138 26.38 1.31 7.43
C PRO A 138 25.02 0.78 6.95
N VAL A 139 24.60 1.17 5.75
CA VAL A 139 23.42 0.58 5.09
C VAL A 139 23.64 -0.92 4.99
N GLN A 140 22.70 -1.71 5.52
CA GLN A 140 22.75 -3.16 5.42
C GLN A 140 21.97 -3.64 4.19
N PRO A 141 22.33 -4.81 3.61
CA PRO A 141 21.49 -5.44 2.60
C PRO A 141 20.08 -5.73 3.16
N GLY A 142 19.05 -5.55 2.33
CA GLY A 142 17.67 -5.88 2.68
C GLY A 142 16.77 -4.65 2.83
N ASP A 143 15.62 -4.85 3.49
CA ASP A 143 14.53 -3.89 3.62
C ASP A 143 14.48 -3.22 5.01
N GLY A 144 15.44 -3.53 5.89
CA GLY A 144 15.50 -3.01 7.26
C GLY A 144 14.26 -3.34 8.11
N GLY A 145 13.56 -4.43 7.81
CA GLY A 145 12.35 -4.84 8.54
C GLY A 145 11.03 -4.36 7.92
N VAL A 146 11.07 -3.58 6.84
CA VAL A 146 9.89 -3.00 6.17
C VAL A 146 9.89 -3.38 4.68
N PRO A 147 9.39 -4.57 4.31
CA PRO A 147 9.42 -5.02 2.92
C PRO A 147 8.62 -4.10 1.99
N SER A 148 9.16 -3.80 0.80
CA SER A 148 8.44 -3.03 -0.23
C SER A 148 7.33 -3.89 -0.86
N PRO A 149 6.04 -3.53 -0.71
CA PRO A 149 4.94 -4.29 -1.32
C PRO A 149 5.06 -4.37 -2.84
N ARG A 150 5.58 -3.32 -3.47
CA ARG A 150 5.78 -3.26 -4.92
C ARG A 150 6.81 -4.28 -5.38
N ALA A 151 7.97 -4.34 -4.74
CA ALA A 151 9.00 -5.32 -5.08
C ALA A 151 8.49 -6.76 -4.90
N VAL A 152 7.69 -7.01 -3.87
CA VAL A 152 7.05 -8.32 -3.64
C VAL A 152 6.03 -8.62 -4.74
N PHE A 153 5.17 -7.67 -5.09
CA PHE A 153 4.17 -7.84 -6.15
C PHE A 153 4.82 -8.13 -7.51
N GLU A 154 5.82 -7.34 -7.91
CA GLU A 154 6.59 -7.57 -9.13
C GLU A 154 7.31 -8.93 -9.11
N GLY A 155 7.77 -9.38 -7.94
CA GLY A 155 8.34 -10.72 -7.73
C GLY A 155 7.32 -11.84 -7.97
N LEU A 156 6.12 -11.72 -7.40
CA LEU A 156 5.02 -12.68 -7.57
C LEU A 156 4.62 -12.80 -9.05
N LEU A 157 4.51 -11.67 -9.75
CA LEU A 157 4.18 -11.63 -11.18
C LEU A 157 5.27 -12.28 -12.03
N ARG A 158 6.54 -11.98 -11.77
CA ARG A 158 7.67 -12.64 -12.45
C ARG A 158 7.69 -14.15 -12.19
N GLY A 159 7.33 -14.59 -10.99
CA GLY A 159 7.17 -16.01 -10.64
C GLY A 159 6.15 -16.75 -11.52
N HIS A 160 5.12 -16.02 -11.99
CA HIS A 160 4.13 -16.51 -12.95
C HIS A 160 4.52 -16.26 -14.42
N GLY A 161 5.72 -15.74 -14.67
CA GLY A 161 6.20 -15.39 -16.01
C GLY A 161 5.54 -14.14 -16.60
N VAL A 162 4.81 -13.34 -15.83
CA VAL A 162 4.27 -12.07 -16.34
C VAL A 162 5.42 -11.15 -16.69
N THR A 163 5.42 -10.62 -17.92
CA THR A 163 6.43 -9.65 -18.38
C THR A 163 5.91 -8.25 -18.08
N LEU A 164 6.66 -7.49 -17.31
CA LEU A 164 6.32 -6.10 -16.96
C LEU A 164 6.94 -5.15 -17.98
N GLY A 165 6.21 -4.09 -18.35
CA GLY A 165 6.62 -3.09 -19.33
C GLY A 165 5.70 -3.01 -20.56
N GLY A 166 5.97 -2.05 -21.43
CA GLY A 166 5.09 -1.72 -22.55
C GLY A 166 3.82 -1.03 -22.05
N GLU A 167 2.65 -1.54 -22.45
CA GLU A 167 1.36 -0.99 -22.03
C GLU A 167 0.83 -1.60 -20.72
N THR A 168 1.54 -2.59 -20.16
CA THR A 168 1.18 -3.18 -18.86
C THR A 168 2.01 -2.56 -17.75
N ASN A 169 1.35 -1.94 -16.79
CA ASN A 169 1.98 -1.33 -15.62
C ASN A 169 1.40 -1.90 -14.34
N VAL A 170 2.23 -1.99 -13.31
CA VAL A 170 1.81 -2.44 -11.99
C VAL A 170 2.36 -1.51 -10.93
N ASP A 171 1.62 -1.38 -9.84
CA ASP A 171 2.06 -0.65 -8.66
C ASP A 171 1.53 -1.32 -7.40
N ALA A 172 2.19 -1.08 -6.26
CA ALA A 172 1.63 -1.46 -4.98
C ALA A 172 1.93 -0.38 -3.94
N LYS A 173 0.87 0.23 -3.39
CA LYS A 173 1.00 1.35 -2.47
C LYS A 173 0.63 0.96 -1.06
N LEU A 174 1.52 1.28 -0.12
CA LEU A 174 1.31 1.08 1.31
C LEU A 174 0.57 2.28 1.91
N PHE A 175 -0.48 2.00 2.68
CA PHE A 175 -1.18 2.96 3.52
C PHE A 175 -1.11 2.49 4.97
N VAL A 176 -0.80 3.41 5.88
CA VAL A 176 -0.71 3.11 7.30
C VAL A 176 -1.97 3.60 8.00
N HIS A 177 -2.58 2.73 8.81
CA HIS A 177 -3.75 3.08 9.59
C HIS A 177 -3.43 3.18 11.08
N PRO A 178 -4.15 4.04 11.84
CA PRO A 178 -4.07 4.03 13.28
C PRO A 178 -4.36 2.64 13.86
N ALA A 179 -3.47 2.17 14.74
CA ALA A 179 -3.57 0.87 15.38
C ALA A 179 -3.38 1.00 16.90
N ARG A 180 -3.74 -0.06 17.64
CA ARG A 180 -3.48 -0.14 19.08
C ARG A 180 -1.96 -0.18 19.33
N PRO A 181 -1.48 0.30 20.50
CA PRO A 181 -0.08 0.15 20.87
C PRO A 181 0.40 -1.30 20.74
N GLY A 182 1.59 -1.50 20.16
CA GLY A 182 2.16 -2.82 19.90
C GLY A 182 1.56 -3.57 18.69
N THR A 183 0.71 -2.91 17.91
CA THR A 183 0.14 -3.44 16.67
C THR A 183 0.46 -2.51 15.51
N VAL A 184 0.78 -3.09 14.36
CA VAL A 184 0.87 -2.41 13.07
C VAL A 184 -0.35 -2.81 12.23
N MET A 185 -1.03 -1.82 11.68
CA MET A 185 -2.11 -2.01 10.71
C MET A 185 -1.76 -1.29 9.41
N VAL A 186 -1.77 -2.03 8.32
CA VAL A 186 -1.51 -1.50 6.98
C VAL A 186 -2.65 -1.85 6.04
N GLN A 187 -2.83 -1.06 5.00
CA GLN A 187 -3.54 -1.44 3.79
C GLN A 187 -2.55 -1.37 2.63
N ILE A 188 -2.64 -2.34 1.71
CA ILE A 188 -1.87 -2.32 0.47
C ILE A 188 -2.86 -2.31 -0.68
N ASP A 189 -2.72 -1.33 -1.56
CA ASP A 189 -3.43 -1.28 -2.82
C ASP A 189 -2.53 -1.86 -3.91
N PHE A 190 -2.90 -3.01 -4.45
CA PHE A 190 -2.24 -3.63 -5.61
C PHE A 190 -2.95 -3.18 -6.87
N ALA A 191 -2.25 -2.47 -7.75
CA ALA A 191 -2.83 -1.84 -8.92
C ALA A 191 -2.24 -2.47 -10.20
N VAL A 192 -3.12 -2.77 -11.16
CA VAL A 192 -2.76 -3.27 -12.49
C VAL A 192 -3.38 -2.37 -13.54
N SER A 193 -2.56 -1.91 -14.47
CA SER A 193 -2.99 -1.24 -15.71
C SER A 193 -2.64 -2.14 -16.90
N HIS A 194 -3.62 -2.38 -17.76
CA HIS A 194 -3.47 -3.21 -18.94
C HIS A 194 -4.48 -2.76 -20.02
N PRO A 195 -4.13 -2.72 -21.32
CA PRO A 195 -5.01 -2.22 -22.40
C PRO A 195 -6.35 -2.94 -22.50
N ALA A 196 -6.39 -4.20 -22.09
CA ALA A 196 -7.60 -5.00 -22.12
C ALA A 196 -8.59 -4.66 -21.00
N LEU A 197 -8.21 -3.90 -19.97
CA LEU A 197 -9.11 -3.53 -18.88
C LEU A 197 -10.17 -2.51 -19.34
N ALA A 198 -11.35 -2.60 -18.73
CA ALA A 198 -12.42 -1.62 -18.90
C ALA A 198 -12.12 -0.26 -18.26
N VAL A 199 -11.20 -0.26 -17.30
CA VAL A 199 -10.75 0.92 -16.55
C VAL A 199 -9.23 1.08 -16.67
N PRO A 200 -8.68 2.31 -16.52
CA PRO A 200 -7.24 2.54 -16.62
C PRO A 200 -6.41 1.73 -15.63
N TRP A 201 -6.96 1.50 -14.43
CA TRP A 201 -6.34 0.74 -13.35
C TRP A 201 -7.39 -0.09 -12.64
N LEU A 202 -7.13 -1.39 -12.49
CA LEU A 202 -7.84 -2.24 -11.56
C LEU A 202 -7.05 -2.31 -10.26
N VAL A 203 -7.68 -1.90 -9.16
CA VAL A 203 -7.04 -1.79 -7.84
C VAL A 203 -7.68 -2.74 -6.85
N GLU A 204 -6.84 -3.48 -6.14
CA GLU A 204 -7.26 -4.44 -5.14
C GLU A 204 -6.61 -4.11 -3.79
N SER A 205 -7.45 -3.78 -2.80
CA SER A 205 -7.02 -3.26 -1.49
C SER A 205 -7.13 -4.32 -0.40
N LEU A 206 -6.00 -4.64 0.25
CA LEU A 206 -5.94 -5.64 1.32
C LEU A 206 -5.35 -5.06 2.61
N ALA A 207 -6.09 -5.19 3.70
CA ALA A 207 -5.61 -4.86 5.03
C ALA A 207 -4.74 -6.00 5.61
N GLY A 208 -3.70 -5.62 6.36
CA GLY A 208 -2.78 -6.50 7.06
C GLY A 208 -2.57 -6.03 8.49
N TYR A 209 -2.38 -7.00 9.39
CA TYR A 209 -2.17 -6.75 10.82
C TYR A 209 -1.00 -7.59 11.31
N GLY A 210 -0.22 -7.04 12.23
CA GLY A 210 0.90 -7.73 12.84
C GLY A 210 1.44 -6.97 14.04
N THR A 211 2.42 -7.54 14.72
CA THR A 211 3.20 -6.83 15.75
C THR A 211 4.37 -6.07 15.14
N THR A 212 4.78 -6.45 13.93
CA THR A 212 5.83 -5.78 13.15
C THR A 212 5.33 -5.33 11.78
N TRP A 213 6.07 -4.41 11.16
CA TRP A 213 5.83 -3.99 9.77
C TRP A 213 5.88 -5.17 8.80
N ARG A 214 6.91 -6.03 8.92
CA ARG A 214 7.04 -7.25 8.11
C ARG A 214 5.81 -8.15 8.24
N GLU A 215 5.33 -8.41 9.45
CA GLU A 215 4.15 -9.25 9.67
C GLU A 215 2.90 -8.64 9.05
N ALA A 216 2.64 -7.34 9.29
CA ALA A 216 1.46 -6.66 8.78
C ALA A 216 1.44 -6.64 7.25
N ILE A 217 2.57 -6.29 6.62
CA ILE A 217 2.71 -6.28 5.16
C ILE A 217 2.57 -7.70 4.59
N SER A 218 3.23 -8.69 5.19
CA SER A 218 3.14 -10.08 4.75
C SER A 218 1.72 -10.63 4.86
N ALA A 219 0.97 -10.24 5.89
CA ALA A 219 -0.43 -10.64 6.04
C ALA A 219 -1.33 -10.07 4.94
N ALA A 220 -1.10 -8.82 4.50
CA ALA A 220 -1.83 -8.23 3.37
C ALA A 220 -1.44 -8.89 2.04
N VAL A 221 -0.14 -9.07 1.79
CA VAL A 221 0.39 -9.76 0.60
C VAL A 221 -0.16 -11.18 0.50
N HIS A 222 -0.17 -11.95 1.59
CA HIS A 222 -0.65 -13.32 1.58
C HIS A 222 -2.15 -13.43 1.23
N LYS A 223 -2.96 -12.45 1.67
CA LYS A 223 -4.37 -12.37 1.26
C LYS A 223 -4.50 -12.07 -0.23
N PHE A 224 -3.69 -11.14 -0.75
CA PHE A 224 -3.68 -10.81 -2.17
C PHE A 224 -3.26 -12.00 -3.03
N GLU A 225 -2.15 -12.67 -2.67
CA GLU A 225 -1.65 -13.87 -3.34
C GLU A 225 -2.71 -14.97 -3.40
N ARG A 226 -3.37 -15.25 -2.27
CA ARG A 226 -4.39 -16.29 -2.21
C ARG A 226 -5.68 -15.91 -2.93
N GLY A 227 -6.14 -14.68 -2.82
CA GLY A 227 -7.44 -14.27 -3.33
C GLY A 227 -7.42 -13.76 -4.77
N SER A 228 -6.55 -12.79 -5.05
CA SER A 228 -6.74 -11.88 -6.19
C SER A 228 -5.61 -11.95 -7.22
N LEU A 229 -4.41 -12.40 -6.83
CA LEU A 229 -3.27 -12.55 -7.74
C LEU A 229 -3.59 -13.50 -8.90
N HIS A 230 -4.05 -14.72 -8.59
CA HIS A 230 -4.24 -15.74 -9.63
C HIS A 230 -5.36 -15.39 -10.63
N PRO A 231 -6.51 -14.83 -10.22
CA PRO A 231 -7.49 -14.29 -11.17
C PRO A 231 -6.93 -13.19 -12.08
N LEU A 232 -6.11 -12.27 -11.55
CA LEU A 232 -5.44 -11.25 -12.37
C LEU A 232 -4.46 -11.88 -13.36
N VAL A 233 -3.67 -12.86 -12.93
CA VAL A 233 -2.74 -13.57 -13.81
C VAL A 233 -3.49 -14.33 -14.90
N GLU A 234 -4.46 -15.17 -14.52
CA GLU A 234 -5.12 -16.11 -15.42
C GLU A 234 -6.19 -15.46 -16.32
N GLY A 235 -6.85 -14.41 -15.83
CA GLY A 235 -7.92 -13.70 -16.55
C GLY A 235 -7.46 -12.49 -17.35
N LEU A 236 -6.28 -11.93 -17.06
CA LEU A 236 -5.81 -10.68 -17.67
C LEU A 236 -4.37 -10.74 -18.17
N LEU A 237 -3.41 -11.03 -17.28
CA LEU A 237 -1.98 -10.75 -17.55
C LEU A 237 -1.27 -11.85 -18.34
N ARG A 238 -1.59 -13.11 -18.06
CA ARG A 238 -0.97 -14.29 -18.70
C ARG A 238 -1.89 -15.51 -18.55
N PRO A 239 -2.93 -15.63 -19.39
CA PRO A 239 -3.80 -16.81 -19.39
C PRO A 239 -3.01 -18.11 -19.53
N GLY A 240 -3.36 -19.13 -18.73
CA GLY A 240 -2.69 -20.42 -18.62
C GLY A 240 -1.50 -20.47 -17.68
N ALA A 241 -1.13 -19.38 -16.99
CA ALA A 241 0.02 -19.34 -16.09
C ALA A 241 -0.29 -19.75 -14.64
N ALA A 242 -1.56 -19.83 -14.26
CA ALA A 242 -1.97 -20.27 -12.91
C ALA A 242 -3.02 -21.40 -12.95
N PRO A 243 -2.76 -22.51 -13.67
CA PRO A 243 -3.73 -23.59 -13.79
C PRO A 243 -4.01 -24.21 -12.41
N GLY A 244 -5.28 -24.40 -12.08
CA GLY A 244 -5.71 -25.01 -10.82
C GLY A 244 -5.73 -24.06 -9.61
N GLN A 245 -5.35 -22.79 -9.76
CA GLN A 245 -5.47 -21.77 -8.70
C GLN A 245 -6.76 -20.95 -8.81
N VAL A 246 -7.51 -21.12 -9.90
CA VAL A 246 -8.77 -20.43 -10.17
C VAL A 246 -9.82 -21.40 -10.69
N VAL A 247 -11.08 -21.02 -10.52
CA VAL A 247 -12.22 -21.64 -11.22
C VAL A 247 -12.53 -20.80 -12.45
N ARG A 248 -12.72 -21.45 -13.60
CA ARG A 248 -13.14 -20.80 -14.84
C ARG A 248 -14.50 -21.31 -15.26
N GLU A 249 -15.47 -20.42 -15.38
CA GLU A 249 -16.84 -20.75 -15.78
C GLU A 249 -17.32 -19.80 -16.87
N ARG A 250 -18.10 -20.32 -17.83
CA ARG A 250 -18.69 -19.50 -18.87
C ARG A 250 -19.90 -18.74 -18.29
N TYR A 251 -19.87 -17.42 -18.40
CA TYR A 251 -20.92 -16.51 -17.95
C TYR A 251 -21.59 -15.85 -19.16
N ALA A 252 -22.88 -16.10 -19.36
CA ALA A 252 -23.66 -15.48 -20.43
C ALA A 252 -24.23 -14.13 -19.98
N HIS A 253 -23.76 -13.03 -20.56
CA HIS A 253 -24.21 -11.68 -20.24
C HIS A 253 -24.88 -11.01 -21.47
N PRO A 254 -25.86 -10.10 -21.30
CA PRO A 254 -26.46 -9.37 -22.43
C PRO A 254 -25.45 -8.62 -23.31
N GLY A 255 -24.34 -8.16 -22.73
CA GLY A 255 -23.20 -7.52 -23.42
C GLY A 255 -22.23 -8.48 -24.13
N GLY A 256 -22.51 -9.79 -24.15
CA GLY A 256 -21.64 -10.83 -24.71
C GLY A 256 -21.23 -11.87 -23.67
N ALA A 257 -20.64 -12.97 -24.10
CA ALA A 257 -20.23 -14.02 -23.17
C ALA A 257 -18.83 -13.75 -22.57
N PHE A 258 -18.67 -14.04 -21.28
CA PHE A 258 -17.43 -13.85 -20.53
C PHE A 258 -16.99 -15.19 -19.92
N ASP A 259 -15.69 -15.34 -19.71
CA ASP A 259 -15.14 -16.33 -18.81
C ASP A 259 -15.01 -15.66 -17.44
N LEU A 260 -15.76 -16.15 -16.46
CA LEU A 260 -15.61 -15.79 -15.06
C LEU A 260 -14.40 -16.54 -14.52
N VAL A 261 -13.33 -15.81 -14.23
CA VAL A 261 -12.09 -16.35 -13.63
C VAL A 261 -12.11 -15.99 -12.15
N LEU A 262 -12.48 -16.95 -11.31
CA LEU A 262 -12.77 -16.76 -9.89
C LEU A 262 -11.63 -17.29 -9.01
N GLY A 263 -11.18 -16.46 -8.08
CA GLY A 263 -10.24 -16.85 -7.02
C GLY A 263 -10.91 -17.58 -5.87
N PRO A 264 -10.15 -18.21 -4.96
CA PRO A 264 -10.72 -18.90 -3.82
C PRO A 264 -11.38 -17.91 -2.84
N GLN A 265 -12.42 -18.39 -2.15
CA GLN A 265 -13.00 -17.68 -1.01
C GLN A 265 -11.99 -17.51 0.12
N ILE A 266 -11.77 -16.27 0.54
CA ILE A 266 -10.98 -15.96 1.72
C ILE A 266 -11.91 -15.71 2.89
N ASN A 267 -11.77 -16.53 3.92
CA ASN A 267 -12.48 -16.39 5.19
C ASN A 267 -11.60 -15.61 6.17
N LEU A 268 -12.19 -14.64 6.85
CA LEU A 268 -11.52 -13.72 7.76
C LEU A 268 -12.32 -13.65 9.07
N LEU A 269 -11.63 -13.26 10.14
CA LEU A 269 -12.21 -12.98 11.47
C LEU A 269 -12.80 -14.19 12.21
N THR A 270 -12.65 -15.41 11.67
CA THR A 270 -13.09 -16.65 12.31
C THR A 270 -12.20 -17.82 11.91
N ASP A 271 -12.02 -18.77 12.84
CA ASP A 271 -11.39 -20.07 12.58
C ASP A 271 -12.44 -21.16 12.31
N ARG A 272 -13.74 -20.83 12.40
CA ARG A 272 -14.80 -21.79 12.14
C ARG A 272 -14.95 -22.04 10.63
N PRO A 273 -15.37 -23.25 10.22
CA PRO A 273 -15.73 -23.52 8.84
C PRO A 273 -16.81 -22.55 8.36
N VAL A 274 -16.52 -21.80 7.29
CA VAL A 274 -17.48 -20.89 6.66
C VAL A 274 -18.04 -21.58 5.41
N PRO A 275 -19.37 -21.61 5.22
CA PRO A 275 -19.97 -22.15 4.00
C PRO A 275 -19.45 -21.46 2.72
N PRO A 276 -19.45 -22.18 1.58
CA PRO A 276 -19.14 -21.57 0.30
C PRO A 276 -20.12 -20.46 -0.06
N ALA A 277 -19.60 -19.36 -0.60
CA ALA A 277 -20.35 -18.19 -1.03
C ALA A 277 -20.95 -18.33 -2.43
N GLY A 278 -20.92 -19.54 -3.03
CA GLY A 278 -21.49 -19.83 -4.35
C GLY A 278 -22.93 -19.30 -4.53
N PRO A 279 -23.88 -19.58 -3.61
CA PRO A 279 -25.24 -19.05 -3.74
C PRO A 279 -25.32 -17.52 -3.70
N LEU A 280 -24.41 -16.84 -2.99
CA LEU A 280 -24.33 -15.38 -3.01
C LEU A 280 -23.75 -14.89 -4.34
N LEU A 281 -22.70 -15.54 -4.83
CA LEU A 281 -22.11 -15.23 -6.13
C LEU A 281 -23.12 -15.40 -7.27
N ASP A 282 -23.93 -16.47 -7.26
CA ASP A 282 -24.98 -16.68 -8.27
C ASP A 282 -25.98 -15.51 -8.30
N ARG A 283 -26.39 -15.01 -7.13
CA ARG A 283 -27.28 -13.85 -7.03
C ARG A 283 -26.61 -12.56 -7.52
N LEU A 284 -25.32 -12.39 -7.24
CA LEU A 284 -24.55 -11.25 -7.75
C LEU A 284 -24.41 -11.34 -9.27
N LEU A 285 -24.11 -12.50 -9.84
CA LEU A 285 -24.01 -12.69 -11.28
C LEU A 285 -25.35 -12.50 -11.99
N GLU A 286 -26.48 -12.83 -11.34
CA GLU A 286 -27.79 -12.52 -11.88
C GLU A 286 -28.06 -11.00 -11.87
N ALA A 287 -27.76 -10.31 -10.78
CA ALA A 287 -27.89 -8.85 -10.70
C ALA A 287 -26.97 -8.14 -11.72
N LEU A 288 -25.77 -8.67 -11.94
CA LEU A 288 -24.80 -8.12 -12.88
C LEU A 288 -25.32 -8.08 -14.32
N ARG A 289 -26.31 -8.91 -14.68
CA ARG A 289 -26.95 -8.89 -16.02
C ARG A 289 -27.61 -7.56 -16.36
N ALA A 290 -27.97 -6.76 -15.36
CA ALA A 290 -28.54 -5.44 -15.54
C ALA A 290 -27.48 -4.35 -15.80
N GLU A 291 -26.21 -4.63 -15.52
CA GLU A 291 -25.11 -3.67 -15.68
C GLU A 291 -24.57 -3.70 -17.12
N PRO A 292 -24.32 -2.53 -17.74
CA PRO A 292 -23.72 -2.50 -19.06
C PRO A 292 -22.22 -2.86 -18.99
N LEU A 293 -21.87 -4.05 -19.48
CA LEU A 293 -20.48 -4.47 -19.63
C LEU A 293 -20.00 -4.30 -21.07
N THR A 294 -18.79 -3.77 -21.23
CA THR A 294 -18.12 -3.69 -22.53
C THR A 294 -17.44 -5.02 -22.87
N ARG A 295 -16.90 -5.15 -24.08
CA ARG A 295 -16.05 -6.31 -24.45
C ARG A 295 -14.60 -6.16 -23.97
N GLN A 296 -14.38 -5.45 -22.86
CA GLN A 296 -13.11 -5.38 -22.14
C GLN A 296 -13.14 -6.29 -20.91
N VAL A 297 -12.00 -6.44 -20.25
CA VAL A 297 -11.85 -7.19 -19.00
C VAL A 297 -12.37 -6.35 -17.84
N HIS A 298 -13.26 -6.95 -17.06
CA HIS A 298 -13.86 -6.32 -15.88
C HIS A 298 -13.44 -7.02 -14.59
N GLY A 299 -13.36 -6.27 -13.49
CA GLY A 299 -13.06 -6.80 -12.15
C GLY A 299 -14.30 -6.78 -11.26
N LEU A 300 -14.57 -7.89 -10.55
CA LEU A 300 -15.65 -7.98 -9.57
C LEU A 300 -15.06 -8.34 -8.20
N ARG A 301 -15.27 -7.48 -7.21
CA ARG A 301 -14.84 -7.67 -5.83
C ARG A 301 -16.05 -7.76 -4.91
N LEU A 302 -16.00 -8.69 -3.98
CA LEU A 302 -16.94 -8.80 -2.87
C LEU A 302 -16.16 -8.85 -1.56
N PHE A 303 -16.54 -8.00 -0.61
CA PHE A 303 -16.23 -8.15 0.80
C PHE A 303 -17.53 -8.02 1.61
N ALA A 304 -17.77 -8.95 2.53
CA ALA A 304 -18.92 -8.87 3.44
C ALA A 304 -18.51 -9.34 4.82
N ALA A 305 -18.65 -8.47 5.82
CA ALA A 305 -18.41 -8.77 7.22
C ALA A 305 -19.73 -8.81 7.99
N HIS A 306 -19.90 -9.85 8.79
CA HIS A 306 -21.04 -10.06 9.65
C HIS A 306 -20.58 -10.16 11.11
N ARG A 307 -21.45 -9.71 12.00
CA ARG A 307 -21.31 -9.83 13.45
C ARG A 307 -22.61 -10.35 14.04
N ASP A 308 -22.54 -11.45 14.75
CA ASP A 308 -23.66 -12.02 15.49
C ASP A 308 -24.90 -12.23 14.60
N GLY A 309 -24.67 -12.77 13.39
CA GLY A 309 -25.70 -13.03 12.39
C GLY A 309 -26.20 -11.80 11.61
N LEU A 310 -25.71 -10.61 11.93
CA LEU A 310 -26.10 -9.35 11.28
C LEU A 310 -25.00 -8.84 10.37
N LEU A 311 -25.37 -8.26 9.22
CA LEU A 311 -24.41 -7.58 8.35
C LEU A 311 -23.82 -6.39 9.10
N HIS A 312 -22.49 -6.38 9.23
CA HIS A 312 -21.75 -5.29 9.85
C HIS A 312 -21.32 -4.26 8.81
N THR A 313 -20.78 -4.74 7.67
CA THR A 313 -20.40 -3.91 6.52
C THR A 313 -20.27 -4.82 5.30
N ASN A 314 -20.55 -4.27 4.12
CA ASN A 314 -20.20 -4.88 2.85
C ASN A 314 -19.57 -3.83 1.94
N GLU A 315 -18.87 -4.34 0.94
CA GLU A 315 -18.32 -3.56 -0.16
C GLU A 315 -18.35 -4.48 -1.37
N VAL A 316 -19.07 -4.07 -2.41
CA VAL A 316 -19.10 -4.78 -3.69
C VAL A 316 -18.65 -3.80 -4.75
N LEU A 317 -17.55 -4.13 -5.42
CA LEU A 317 -16.98 -3.25 -6.44
C LEU A 317 -17.05 -3.91 -7.82
N LEU A 318 -17.45 -3.12 -8.81
CA LEU A 318 -17.32 -3.43 -10.23
C LEU A 318 -16.30 -2.45 -10.82
N ASP A 319 -15.21 -2.97 -11.37
CA ASP A 319 -14.08 -2.21 -11.91
C ASP A 319 -13.44 -1.21 -10.92
N GLY A 320 -13.49 -1.54 -9.63
CA GLY A 320 -12.95 -0.71 -8.56
C GLY A 320 -13.90 0.38 -8.05
N GLU A 321 -15.08 0.52 -8.66
CA GLU A 321 -16.12 1.45 -8.23
C GLU A 321 -17.19 0.72 -7.41
N ALA A 322 -17.75 1.40 -6.40
CA ALA A 322 -18.83 0.85 -5.60
C ALA A 322 -20.03 0.51 -6.48
N TRP A 323 -20.58 -0.70 -6.31
CA TRP A 323 -21.73 -1.19 -7.06
C TRP A 323 -22.93 -1.38 -6.13
N PRO A 324 -23.83 -0.36 -6.03
CA PRO A 324 -24.96 -0.39 -5.10
C PRO A 324 -25.88 -1.59 -5.29
N GLY A 325 -26.14 -2.01 -6.55
CA GLY A 325 -26.95 -3.19 -6.83
C GLY A 325 -26.35 -4.48 -6.27
N GLY A 326 -25.03 -4.60 -6.29
CA GLY A 326 -24.32 -5.71 -5.67
C GLY A 326 -24.37 -5.66 -4.13
N GLU A 327 -24.21 -4.47 -3.55
CA GLU A 327 -24.32 -4.27 -2.10
C GLU A 327 -25.72 -4.61 -1.57
N GLU A 328 -26.77 -4.26 -2.31
CA GLU A 328 -28.16 -4.65 -1.99
C GLU A 328 -28.35 -6.17 -1.99
N VAL A 329 -27.77 -6.88 -2.96
CA VAL A 329 -27.81 -8.36 -3.01
C VAL A 329 -27.14 -8.98 -1.78
N VAL A 330 -25.98 -8.47 -1.38
CA VAL A 330 -25.27 -8.93 -0.18
C VAL A 330 -26.09 -8.63 1.08
N ALA A 331 -26.66 -7.43 1.19
CA ALA A 331 -27.49 -7.04 2.34
C ALA A 331 -28.77 -7.88 2.47
N ALA A 332 -29.31 -8.36 1.35
CA ALA A 332 -30.45 -9.28 1.32
C ALA A 332 -30.06 -10.76 1.46
N THR A 333 -28.80 -11.07 1.79
CA THR A 333 -28.31 -12.45 1.96
C THR A 333 -28.05 -12.74 3.45
N PRO A 334 -28.51 -13.89 3.98
CA PRO A 334 -28.24 -14.25 5.37
C PRO A 334 -26.75 -14.34 5.68
N ALA A 335 -26.37 -14.02 6.92
CA ALA A 335 -25.01 -14.21 7.39
C ALA A 335 -24.56 -15.67 7.23
N PRO A 336 -23.30 -15.93 6.84
CA PRO A 336 -22.80 -17.29 6.66
C PRO A 336 -22.67 -18.06 7.98
N LEU A 337 -22.63 -17.36 9.12
CA LEU A 337 -22.62 -17.91 10.47
C LEU A 337 -23.63 -17.16 11.36
N PRO A 338 -24.30 -17.84 12.32
CA PRO A 338 -25.36 -17.24 13.13
C PRO A 338 -24.86 -16.33 14.26
N ASP A 339 -23.60 -16.49 14.69
CA ASP A 339 -22.99 -15.81 15.83
C ASP A 339 -21.52 -15.43 15.55
N GLY A 340 -20.93 -14.56 16.37
CA GLY A 340 -19.51 -14.18 16.24
C GLY A 340 -19.20 -13.30 15.03
N MET A 341 -17.90 -13.02 14.82
CA MET A 341 -17.42 -12.26 13.67
C MET A 341 -17.05 -13.20 12.53
N VAL A 342 -17.43 -12.86 11.31
CA VAL A 342 -16.97 -13.54 10.10
C VAL A 342 -16.95 -12.55 8.95
N ALA A 343 -15.90 -12.58 8.14
CA ALA A 343 -15.89 -11.86 6.88
C ALA A 343 -15.50 -12.80 5.74
N ILE A 344 -16.15 -12.62 4.59
CA ILE A 344 -15.86 -13.33 3.36
C ILE A 344 -15.32 -12.33 2.33
N ARG A 345 -14.34 -12.76 1.55
CA ARG A 345 -13.86 -12.02 0.38
C ARG A 345 -13.82 -12.93 -0.84
N LEU A 346 -14.30 -12.40 -1.97
CA LEU A 346 -14.13 -12.98 -3.30
C LEU A 346 -13.59 -11.93 -4.25
N PHE A 347 -12.80 -12.38 -5.20
CA PHE A 347 -12.34 -11.58 -6.32
C PHE A 347 -12.45 -12.40 -7.60
N ALA A 348 -13.00 -11.79 -8.64
CA ALA A 348 -13.14 -12.41 -9.94
C ALA A 348 -12.78 -11.43 -11.06
N VAL A 349 -12.30 -11.98 -12.16
CA VAL A 349 -12.10 -11.26 -13.42
C VAL A 349 -13.10 -11.80 -14.44
N LEU A 350 -13.86 -10.92 -15.08
CA LEU A 350 -14.70 -11.26 -16.23
C LEU A 350 -13.91 -10.97 -17.50
N ALA A 351 -13.33 -12.01 -18.11
CA ALA A 351 -12.60 -11.87 -19.35
C ALA A 351 -13.55 -12.10 -20.54
N PRO A 352 -13.53 -11.24 -21.59
CA PRO A 352 -14.30 -11.48 -22.80
C PRO A 352 -13.95 -12.86 -23.36
N ALA A 353 -14.96 -13.72 -23.46
CA ALA A 353 -14.71 -15.07 -23.88
C ALA A 353 -14.51 -15.12 -25.40
N ALA A 354 -13.61 -15.99 -25.87
CA ALA A 354 -13.44 -16.24 -27.29
C ALA A 354 -14.76 -16.79 -27.88
N ASP A 355 -15.06 -16.35 -29.10
CA ASP A 355 -16.19 -16.82 -29.90
C ASP A 355 -15.94 -18.21 -30.49
#